data_AF-A0A2N5CX63-F1
#
_entry.id   AF-A0A2N5CX63-F1
#
_cell.length_a   1.000
_cell.length_b   1.000
_cell.length_c   1.000
_cell.angle_alpha   90.00
_cell.angle_beta   90.00
_cell.angle_gamma   90.00
#
_symmetry.space_group_name_H-M   'P 1'
#
loop_
_entity.id
_entity.type
_entity.pdbx_description
1 polymer ?
#
loop_
_entity_poly.entity_id
_entity_poly.type
_entity_poly.pdbx_seq_one_letter_code
_entity_poly.pdbx_strand_id
1 'polypeptide(L)'
;MIEAGFRRCAEAIGVEGRIAVLASDCARALASLPADADPRWRARLENQQQRLLDPDLRVIVAVTTILAEETPALAPLVNGAVAQLVRIYPGFMPFHARLASIGGADATASVAA
;
A
#
# COMPACT_ATOMS: atom_id res chain seq x y z
N MET A 1 6.60 -18.27 -7.06
CA MET A 1 6.64 -17.45 -8.30
C MET A 1 5.65 -16.29 -8.29
N ILE A 2 4.42 -16.43 -7.75
CA ILE A 2 3.42 -15.33 -7.74
C ILE A 2 3.82 -14.16 -6.83
N GLU A 3 4.31 -14.40 -5.61
CA GLU A 3 4.78 -13.33 -4.73
C GLU A 3 5.91 -12.50 -5.35
N ALA A 4 6.93 -13.16 -5.92
CA ALA A 4 8.01 -12.48 -6.62
C ALA A 4 7.50 -11.68 -7.83
N GLY A 5 6.47 -12.16 -8.52
CA GLY A 5 5.80 -11.40 -9.58
C GLY A 5 5.12 -10.13 -9.06
N PHE A 6 4.44 -10.22 -7.92
CA PHE A 6 3.85 -9.06 -7.27
C PHE A 6 4.91 -8.05 -6.81
N ARG A 7 6.00 -8.51 -6.18
CA ARG A 7 7.11 -7.65 -5.74
C ARG A 7 7.71 -6.85 -6.89
N ARG A 8 7.97 -7.50 -8.04
CA ARG A 8 8.42 -6.78 -9.26
C ARG A 8 7.42 -5.75 -9.77
N CYS A 9 6.12 -6.04 -9.71
CA CYS A 9 5.09 -5.07 -10.05
C CYS A 9 5.13 -3.86 -9.11
N ALA A 10 5.25 -4.12 -7.80
CA ALA A 10 5.34 -3.09 -6.77
C ALA A 10 6.62 -2.22 -6.92
N GLU A 11 7.76 -2.84 -7.22
CA GLU A 11 9.02 -2.15 -7.54
C GLU A 11 8.86 -1.23 -8.76
N ALA A 12 8.24 -1.73 -9.83
CA ALA A 12 8.05 -0.97 -11.07
C ALA A 12 7.19 0.29 -10.91
N ILE A 13 6.29 0.32 -9.92
CA ILE A 13 5.46 1.49 -9.60
C ILE A 13 6.05 2.37 -8.48
N GLY A 14 7.26 2.06 -8.00
CA GLY A 14 7.97 2.88 -7.01
C GLY A 14 7.52 2.66 -5.55
N VAL A 15 7.04 1.47 -5.19
CA VAL A 15 6.61 1.17 -3.81
C VAL A 15 7.70 1.43 -2.76
N GLU A 16 8.96 1.17 -3.10
CA GLU A 16 10.10 1.34 -2.18
C GLU A 16 10.28 2.79 -1.77
N GLY A 17 10.18 3.71 -2.72
CA GLY A 17 10.25 5.15 -2.45
C GLY A 17 9.13 5.59 -1.50
N ARG A 18 7.91 5.07 -1.71
CA ARG A 18 6.77 5.37 -0.82
C ARG A 18 6.98 4.81 0.59
N ILE A 19 7.48 3.57 0.71
CA ILE A 19 7.81 2.95 2.00
C ILE A 19 8.88 3.76 2.74
N ALA A 20 9.93 4.20 2.04
CA ALA A 20 11.00 5.00 2.63
C ALA A 20 10.50 6.35 3.17
N VAL A 21 9.62 7.02 2.42
CA VAL A 21 8.96 8.26 2.88
C VAL A 21 8.13 8.00 4.14
N LEU A 22 7.30 6.95 4.15
CA LEU A 22 6.49 6.59 5.32
C LEU A 22 7.35 6.24 6.54
N ALA A 23 8.46 5.53 6.34
CA ALA A 23 9.38 5.19 7.43
C ALA A 23 10.03 6.47 8.03
N SER A 24 10.41 7.41 7.17
CA SER A 24 10.91 8.72 7.58
C SER A 24 9.84 9.54 8.31
N ASP A 25 8.58 9.46 7.88
CA ASP A 25 7.46 10.14 8.54
C ASP A 25 7.22 9.59 9.95
N CYS A 26 7.27 8.27 10.12
CA CYS A 26 7.22 7.65 11.44
C CYS A 26 8.39 8.11 12.33
N ALA A 27 9.61 8.17 11.79
CA ALA A 27 10.77 8.65 12.53
C ALA A 27 10.61 10.10 13.00
N ARG A 28 10.11 10.99 12.12
CA ARG A 28 9.82 12.39 12.47
C ARG A 28 8.72 12.49 13.52
N ALA A 29 7.65 11.72 13.38
CA ALA A 29 6.55 11.70 14.34
C ALA A 29 7.04 11.27 15.73
N LEU A 30 7.86 10.22 15.81
CA LEU A 30 8.48 9.75 17.05
C LEU A 30 9.35 10.82 17.70
N ALA A 31 10.17 11.53 16.92
CA ALA A 31 11.03 12.60 17.42
C ALA A 31 10.22 13.82 17.95
N SER A 32 9.04 14.06 17.39
CA SER A 32 8.15 15.16 17.81
C SER A 32 7.16 14.81 18.92
N LEU A 33 7.14 13.56 19.40
CA LEU A 33 6.19 13.15 20.43
C LEU A 33 6.43 13.90 21.75
N PRO A 34 5.38 14.48 22.36
CA PRO A 34 5.45 15.03 23.71
C PRO A 34 5.93 13.98 24.73
N ALA A 35 6.61 14.44 25.78
CA ALA A 35 7.10 13.56 26.84
C ALA A 35 5.97 12.89 27.63
N ASP A 36 4.80 13.53 27.69
CA ASP A 36 3.57 13.08 28.34
C ASP A 36 2.61 12.35 27.38
N ALA A 37 3.02 12.11 26.13
CA ALA A 37 2.22 11.35 25.18
C ALA A 37 1.92 9.93 25.70
N ASP A 38 0.70 9.44 25.44
CA ASP A 38 0.30 8.08 25.82
C ASP A 38 1.31 7.06 25.25
N PRO A 39 1.93 6.22 26.11
CA PRO A 39 2.91 5.21 25.69
C PRO A 39 2.41 4.28 24.58
N ARG A 40 1.10 4.05 24.48
CA ARG A 40 0.48 3.23 23.42
C ARG A 40 0.67 3.83 22.03
N TRP A 41 0.65 5.16 21.92
CA TRP A 41 0.87 5.85 20.65
C TRP A 41 2.32 5.72 20.19
N ARG A 42 3.27 5.87 21.10
CA ARG A 42 4.69 5.64 20.82
C ARG A 42 4.93 4.21 20.33
N ALA A 43 4.46 3.22 21.08
CA ALA A 43 4.61 1.80 20.73
C ALA A 43 4.00 1.47 19.35
N ARG A 44 2.86 2.11 19.01
CA ARG A 44 2.24 1.95 17.69
C ARG A 44 3.11 2.52 16.57
N LEU A 45 3.67 3.71 16.74
CA LEU A 45 4.54 4.34 15.76
C LEU A 45 5.86 3.56 15.58
N GLU A 46 6.44 3.06 16.68
CA GLU A 46 7.64 2.20 16.64
C GLU A 46 7.35 0.89 15.88
N ASN A 47 6.21 0.24 16.16
CA ASN A 47 5.82 -0.97 15.44
C ASN A 47 5.61 -0.71 13.95
N GLN A 48 4.94 0.39 13.60
CA GLN A 48 4.74 0.80 12.22
C GLN A 48 6.07 1.08 11.51
N GLN A 49 6.98 1.82 12.15
CA GLN A 49 8.31 2.08 11.62
C GLN A 49 9.07 0.78 11.37
N GLN A 50 9.07 -0.14 12.33
CA GLN A 50 9.76 -1.42 12.19
C GLN A 50 9.21 -2.24 11.02
N ARG A 51 7.89 -2.27 10.83
CA ARG A 51 7.25 -2.95 9.70
C ARG A 51 7.49 -2.29 8.35
N LEU A 52 7.86 -1.00 8.33
CA LEU A 52 8.24 -0.31 7.10
C LEU A 52 9.73 -0.52 6.77
N LEU A 53 10.57 -0.71 7.78
CA LEU A 53 12.00 -1.02 7.59
C LEU A 53 12.22 -2.46 7.08
N ASP A 54 11.36 -3.40 7.47
CA ASP A 54 11.35 -4.77 6.96
C ASP A 54 9.91 -5.15 6.51
N PRO A 55 9.49 -4.70 5.31
CA PRO A 55 8.11 -4.82 4.89
C PRO A 55 7.72 -6.24 4.49
N ASP A 56 6.78 -6.80 5.25
CA ASP A 56 6.07 -8.02 4.88
C ASP A 56 5.23 -7.82 3.60
N LEU A 57 4.81 -8.92 2.96
CA LEU A 57 4.02 -8.88 1.73
C LEU A 57 2.72 -8.06 1.89
N ARG A 58 2.11 -8.07 3.08
CA ARG A 58 0.87 -7.34 3.34
C ARG A 58 1.10 -5.84 3.42
N VAL A 59 2.22 -5.39 3.97
CA VAL A 59 2.65 -3.99 3.94
C VAL A 59 2.84 -3.54 2.49
N ILE A 60 3.56 -4.33 1.68
CA ILE A 60 3.81 -3.99 0.28
C ILE A 60 2.50 -3.89 -0.49
N VAL A 61 1.58 -4.86 -0.36
CA VAL A 61 0.25 -4.81 -0.98
C VAL A 61 -0.54 -3.57 -0.55
N ALA A 62 -0.52 -3.24 0.74
CA ALA A 62 -1.22 -2.06 1.24
C ALA A 62 -0.67 -0.76 0.64
N VAL A 63 0.65 -0.58 0.63
CA VAL A 63 1.28 0.62 0.05
C VAL A 63 1.07 0.70 -1.46
N THR A 64 1.15 -0.43 -2.16
CA THR A 64 0.88 -0.53 -3.61
C THR A 64 -0.58 -0.12 -3.91
N THR A 65 -1.52 -0.53 -3.05
CA THR A 65 -2.94 -0.14 -3.17
C THR A 65 -3.13 1.36 -2.95
N ILE A 66 -2.47 1.95 -1.95
CA ILE A 66 -2.49 3.40 -1.71
C ILE A 66 -1.93 4.16 -2.93
N LEU A 67 -0.83 3.71 -3.52
CA LEU A 67 -0.28 4.33 -4.73
C LEU A 67 -1.25 4.26 -5.91
N ALA A 68 -1.98 3.15 -6.05
CA ALA A 68 -3.02 3.03 -7.08
C ALA A 68 -4.25 3.92 -6.81
N GLU A 69 -4.53 4.27 -5.55
CA GLU A 69 -5.56 5.25 -5.20
C GLU A 69 -5.13 6.69 -5.52
N GLU A 70 -3.87 7.00 -5.23
CA GLU A 70 -3.27 8.30 -5.53
C GLU A 70 -3.06 8.48 -7.05
N THR A 71 -2.82 7.39 -7.78
CA THR A 71 -2.64 7.37 -9.24
C THR A 71 -3.54 6.31 -9.88
N PRO A 72 -4.81 6.64 -10.21
CA PRO A 72 -5.81 5.69 -10.70
C PRO A 72 -5.40 4.90 -11.95
N ALA A 73 -4.53 5.46 -12.80
CA ALA A 73 -3.99 4.78 -13.98
C ALA A 73 -3.22 3.48 -13.64
N LEU A 74 -2.69 3.35 -12.42
CA LEU A 74 -2.01 2.15 -11.94
C LEU A 74 -2.98 1.05 -11.47
N ALA A 75 -4.23 1.40 -11.17
CA ALA A 75 -5.20 0.48 -10.56
C ALA A 75 -5.42 -0.80 -11.39
N PRO A 76 -5.57 -0.79 -12.72
CA PRO A 76 -5.74 -2.03 -13.49
C PRO A 76 -4.53 -2.97 -13.40
N LEU A 77 -3.31 -2.42 -13.48
CA LEU A 77 -2.07 -3.18 -13.38
C LEU A 77 -1.94 -3.83 -12.00
N VAL A 78 -2.13 -3.03 -10.95
CA VAL A 78 -2.02 -3.49 -9.56
C VAL A 78 -3.13 -4.49 -9.24
N ASN A 79 -4.36 -4.24 -9.70
CA ASN A 79 -5.49 -5.15 -9.50
C ASN A 79 -5.22 -6.53 -10.10
N GLY A 80 -4.69 -6.59 -11.33
CA GLY A 80 -4.30 -7.86 -11.97
C GLY A 80 -3.25 -8.62 -11.16
N ALA A 81 -2.26 -7.94 -10.60
CA ALA A 81 -1.24 -8.55 -9.76
C ALA A 81 -1.80 -9.04 -8.41
N VAL A 82 -2.67 -8.26 -7.76
CA VAL A 82 -3.34 -8.66 -6.51
C VAL A 82 -4.32 -9.81 -6.74
N ALA A 83 -5.02 -9.86 -7.88
CA ALA A 83 -5.92 -10.96 -8.23
C ALA A 83 -5.18 -12.31 -8.25
N GLN A 84 -3.94 -12.34 -8.75
CA GLN A 84 -3.10 -13.54 -8.70
C GLN A 84 -2.72 -13.93 -7.26
N LEU A 85 -2.42 -12.95 -6.41
CA LEU A 85 -2.16 -13.20 -4.98
C LEU A 85 -3.37 -13.77 -4.26
N VAL A 86 -4.58 -13.24 -4.52
CA VAL A 86 -5.83 -13.69 -3.88
C VAL A 86 -6.09 -15.17 -4.11
N ARG A 87 -5.71 -15.72 -5.27
CA ARG A 87 -5.88 -17.15 -5.59
C ARG A 87 -5.11 -18.07 -4.63
N ILE A 88 -3.99 -17.60 -4.09
CA ILE A 88 -3.18 -18.35 -3.11
C ILE A 88 -3.47 -17.89 -1.68
N TYR A 89 -3.72 -16.60 -1.51
CA TYR A 89 -3.89 -15.95 -0.22
C TYR A 89 -5.21 -15.16 -0.21
N PRO A 90 -6.35 -15.81 0.11
CA PRO A 90 -7.67 -15.16 0.11
C PRO A 90 -7.75 -13.93 1.02
N GLY A 91 -6.87 -13.82 2.02
CA GLY A 91 -6.76 -12.67 2.91
C GLY A 91 -6.41 -11.33 2.22
N PHE A 92 -6.03 -11.33 0.95
CA PHE A 92 -5.85 -10.11 0.15
C PHE A 92 -7.10 -9.66 -0.62
N MET A 93 -8.21 -10.41 -0.56
CA MET A 93 -9.46 -10.06 -1.25
C MET A 93 -9.95 -8.63 -0.97
N PRO A 94 -9.83 -8.07 0.26
CA PRO A 94 -10.21 -6.68 0.50
C PRO A 94 -9.44 -5.66 -0.38
N PHE A 95 -8.15 -5.90 -0.65
CA PHE A 95 -7.35 -5.03 -1.51
C PHE A 95 -7.78 -5.14 -2.97
N HIS A 96 -8.04 -6.36 -3.46
CA HIS A 96 -8.58 -6.58 -4.80
C HIS A 96 -9.92 -5.88 -5.02
N ALA A 97 -10.86 -6.02 -4.08
CA ALA A 97 -12.15 -5.33 -4.14
C ALA A 97 -11.99 -3.80 -4.16
N ARG A 98 -11.09 -3.27 -3.34
CA ARG A 98 -10.78 -1.84 -3.29
C ARG A 98 -10.16 -1.32 -4.59
N LEU A 99 -9.26 -2.07 -5.21
CA LEU A 99 -8.65 -1.71 -6.50
C LEU A 99 -9.67 -1.74 -7.65
N ALA A 100 -10.57 -2.72 -7.64
CA ALA A 100 -11.64 -2.82 -8.64
C ALA A 100 -12.57 -1.60 -8.61
N SER A 101 -12.84 -1.02 -7.44
CA SER A 101 -13.67 0.20 -7.36
C SER A 101 -12.98 1.45 -7.89
N ILE A 102 -11.64 1.48 -7.96
CA ILE A 102 -10.89 2.61 -8.51
C ILE A 102 -10.92 2.57 -10.04
N GLY A 103 -10.66 1.39 -10.63
CA GLY A 103 -10.63 1.22 -12.09
C GLY A 103 -12.00 1.36 -12.78
N GLY A 104 -13.11 1.31 -12.02
CA GLY A 104 -14.46 1.55 -12.53
C GLY A 104 -14.86 3.03 -12.59
N ALA A 105 -14.11 3.93 -11.93
CA ALA A 105 -14.49 5.34 -11.82
C ALA A 105 -14.26 6.16 -13.10
N ASP A 106 -13.38 5.69 -14.00
CA ASP A 106 -13.00 6.41 -15.23
C ASP A 106 -13.86 6.04 -16.46
N ALA A 107 -14.65 4.96 -16.37
CA ALA A 107 -15.49 4.50 -17.49
C ALA A 107 -16.76 5.35 -17.68
N THR A 108 -17.14 6.19 -16.71
CA THR A 108 -18.35 7.03 -16.77
C THR A 108 -18.08 8.47 -17.18
N ALA A 109 -16.82 8.90 -17.25
CA ALA A 109 -16.45 10.27 -17.63
C ALA A 109 -16.34 10.49 -19.16
N SER A 110 -16.29 9.42 -19.97
CA SER A 110 -16.05 9.51 -21.42
C SER A 110 -17.32 9.41 -22.30
N VAL A 111 -18.53 9.34 -21.73
CA VAL A 111 -19.78 9.15 -22.50
C VAL A 111 -20.66 10.42 -22.55
N ALA A 112 -20.14 11.56 -22.10
CA ALA A 112 -20.91 12.81 -22.01
C ALA A 112 -20.20 14.04 -22.63
N ALA A 113 -19.59 13.88 -23.81
CA ALA A 113 -19.11 14.99 -24.63
C ALA A 113 -19.62 14.87 -26.08
#